data_AF-A0A933TEJ2-F1
#
_entry.id   AF-A0A933TEJ2-F1
#
_cell.length_a   1.000
_cell.length_b   1.000
_cell.length_c   1.000
_cell.angle_alpha   90.00
_cell.angle_beta   90.00
_cell.angle_gamma   90.00
#
_symmetry.space_group_name_H-M   'P 1'
#
loop_
_entity.id
_entity.type
_entity.pdbx_description
1 polymer ?
#
loop_
_entity_poly.entity_id
_entity_poly.type
_entity_poly.pdbx_seq_one_letter_code
_entity_poly.pdbx_strand_id
1 'polypeptide(L)'
;MKCMNCGQENKDTAKACKKCGRDLTIPPAWFPDMKWHLKTLGIIYVCLVAAYFGVSFILRRLPKPYHLRKIPVEMTPWLRSGVKHLPDEQLQPPSQNPQVEAPAPAAK
;
A
#
# COMPACT_ATOMS: atom_id res chain seq x y z
N MET A 1 3.98 -14.52 45.33
CA MET A 1 4.47 -13.19 44.92
C MET A 1 3.84 -12.09 45.76
N LYS A 2 4.65 -11.14 46.23
CA LYS A 2 4.21 -9.99 47.03
C LYS A 2 3.56 -8.93 46.13
N CYS A 3 2.37 -8.48 46.49
CA CYS A 3 1.74 -7.35 45.80
C CYS A 3 2.52 -6.06 46.09
N MET A 4 3.03 -5.40 45.05
CA MET A 4 3.76 -4.11 45.16
C MET A 4 2.90 -2.95 45.69
N ASN A 5 1.57 -3.09 45.74
CA ASN A 5 0.66 -2.04 46.21
C ASN A 5 0.26 -2.20 47.68
N CYS A 6 -0.14 -3.41 48.10
CA CYS A 6 -0.69 -3.64 49.44
C CYS A 6 0.13 -4.60 50.32
N GLY A 7 1.24 -5.13 49.81
CA GLY A 7 2.13 -6.04 50.53
C GLY A 7 1.58 -7.44 50.79
N GLN A 8 0.37 -7.76 50.33
CA GLN A 8 -0.24 -9.08 50.50
C GLN A 8 0.53 -10.14 49.70
N GLU A 9 0.81 -11.28 50.34
CA GLU A 9 1.31 -12.46 49.66
C GLU A 9 0.18 -13.13 48.86
N ASN A 10 0.38 -13.25 47.54
CA ASN A 10 -0.54 -13.96 46.65
C ASN A 10 0.14 -15.20 46.06
N LYS A 11 -0.66 -16.19 45.64
CA LYS A 11 -0.17 -17.34 44.87
C LYS A 11 0.57 -16.84 43.61
N ASP A 12 1.65 -17.49 43.21
CA ASP A 12 2.47 -17.04 42.06
C ASP A 12 1.72 -17.09 40.72
N THR A 13 0.63 -17.86 40.64
CA THR A 13 -0.26 -17.93 39.48
C THR A 13 -1.45 -16.98 39.55
N ALA A 14 -1.57 -16.17 40.60
CA ALA A 14 -2.69 -15.26 40.76
C ALA A 14 -2.58 -14.08 39.78
N LYS A 15 -3.56 -13.94 38.88
CA LYS A 15 -3.62 -12.82 37.91
C LYS A 15 -3.94 -11.49 38.59
N ALA A 16 -4.66 -11.50 39.71
CA ALA A 16 -5.02 -10.31 40.46
C ALA A 16 -4.80 -10.50 41.95
N CYS A 17 -4.47 -9.42 42.65
CA CYS A 17 -4.28 -9.42 44.08
C CYS A 17 -5.62 -9.61 44.81
N LYS A 18 -5.70 -10.58 45.72
CA LYS A 18 -6.94 -10.87 46.48
C LYS A 18 -7.45 -9.71 47.32
N LYS A 19 -6.54 -8.85 47.81
CA LYS A 19 -6.88 -7.74 48.72
C LYS A 19 -7.28 -6.45 47.98
N CYS A 20 -6.47 -6.01 47.02
CA CYS A 20 -6.67 -4.73 46.34
C CYS A 20 -7.11 -4.83 44.87
N GLY A 21 -7.28 -6.04 44.34
CA GLY A 21 -7.73 -6.27 42.96
C GLY A 21 -6.71 -5.89 41.88
N ARG A 22 -5.51 -5.41 42.24
CA ARG A 22 -4.48 -5.00 41.28
C ARG A 22 -4.01 -6.18 40.43
N ASP A 23 -3.85 -5.94 39.14
CA ASP A 23 -3.28 -6.90 38.20
C ASP A 23 -1.83 -7.21 38.61
N LEU A 24 -1.55 -8.50 38.75
CA LEU A 24 -0.24 -9.07 39.09
C LEU A 24 0.42 -9.72 37.88
N THR A 25 -0.24 -9.70 36.71
CA THR A 25 0.36 -10.15 35.46
C THR A 25 1.46 -9.16 35.06
N ILE A 26 2.70 -9.54 35.35
CA ILE A 26 3.86 -8.84 34.82
C ILE A 26 3.95 -9.28 33.36
N PRO A 27 3.72 -8.38 32.38
CA PRO A 27 3.88 -8.76 30.99
C PRO A 27 5.32 -9.23 30.79
N PRO A 28 5.54 -10.27 29.96
CA PRO A 28 6.89 -10.77 29.74
C PRO A 28 7.75 -9.66 29.13
N ALA A 29 9.05 -9.67 29.42
CA ALA A 29 9.97 -8.60 28.98
C ALA A 29 10.02 -8.37 27.46
N TRP A 30 9.52 -9.33 26.67
CA TRP A 30 9.41 -9.21 25.21
C TRP A 30 8.14 -8.49 24.74
N PHE A 31 7.18 -8.20 25.63
CA PHE A 31 5.89 -7.63 25.24
C PHE A 31 6.08 -6.19 24.75
N PRO A 32 5.79 -5.89 23.48
CA PRO A 32 6.13 -4.60 22.90
C PRO A 32 5.20 -3.50 23.40
N ASP A 33 5.78 -2.39 23.85
CA ASP A 33 5.03 -1.20 24.26
C ASP A 33 4.29 -0.54 23.08
N MET A 34 3.31 0.31 23.39
CA MET A 34 2.63 1.15 22.39
C MET A 34 3.60 2.07 21.64
N LYS A 35 4.66 2.54 22.32
CA LYS A 35 5.74 3.31 21.70
C LYS A 35 6.53 2.49 20.68
N TRP A 36 6.70 1.18 20.94
CA TRP A 36 7.34 0.27 20.00
C TRP A 36 6.47 0.09 18.77
N HIS A 37 5.17 -0.18 18.97
CA HIS A 37 4.22 -0.37 17.87
C HIS A 37 4.17 0.84 16.94
N LEU A 38 4.09 2.05 17.49
CA LEU A 38 4.02 3.27 16.67
C LEU A 38 5.30 3.47 15.83
N LYS A 39 6.47 3.22 16.42
CA LYS A 39 7.75 3.29 15.70
C LYS A 39 7.83 2.24 14.59
N THR A 40 7.52 0.98 14.91
CA THR A 40 7.56 -0.14 13.96
C THR A 40 6.60 0.09 12.80
N LEU A 41 5.35 0.50 13.09
CA LEU A 41 4.37 0.83 12.05
C LEU A 41 4.86 2.00 11.20
N GLY A 42 5.38 3.07 11.82
CA GLY A 42 5.95 4.20 11.09
C GLY A 42 7.03 3.78 10.09
N ILE A 43 7.96 2.93 10.52
CA ILE A 43 9.04 2.40 9.64
C ILE A 43 8.44 1.58 8.48
N ILE A 44 7.51 0.66 8.77
CA ILE A 44 6.87 -0.18 7.74
C ILE A 44 6.19 0.69 6.68
N TYR A 45 5.41 1.68 7.09
CA TYR A 45 4.72 2.57 6.15
C TYR A 45 5.70 3.41 5.34
N VAL A 46 6.76 3.95 5.95
CA VAL A 46 7.81 4.68 5.22
C VAL A 46 8.48 3.78 4.17
N CYS A 47 8.81 2.53 4.51
CA CYS A 47 9.38 1.56 3.58
C CYS A 47 8.41 1.25 2.43
N LEU A 48 7.12 1.02 2.71
CA LEU A 48 6.11 0.76 1.68
C LEU A 48 5.93 1.95 0.74
N VAL A 49 5.90 3.17 1.27
CA VAL A 49 5.80 4.39 0.48
C VAL A 49 7.02 4.54 -0.43
N ALA A 50 8.23 4.41 0.12
CA ALA A 50 9.47 4.46 -0.66
C ALA A 50 9.52 3.39 -1.75
N ALA A 51 9.13 2.15 -1.42
CA ALA A 51 9.06 1.05 -2.37
C ALA A 51 8.06 1.33 -3.50
N TYR A 52 6.86 1.82 -3.17
CA TYR A 52 5.84 2.19 -4.16
C TYR A 52 6.36 3.23 -5.15
N PHE A 53 7.00 4.30 -4.66
CA PHE A 53 7.58 5.32 -5.52
C PHE A 53 8.76 4.79 -6.35
N GLY A 54 9.63 3.97 -5.75
CA GLY A 54 10.74 3.32 -6.45
C GLY A 54 10.27 2.43 -7.60
N VAL A 55 9.31 1.55 -7.34
CA VAL A 55 8.71 0.68 -8.36
C VAL A 55 8.00 1.51 -9.42
N SER A 56 7.20 2.52 -9.03
CA SER A 56 6.51 3.40 -9.97
C SER A 56 7.48 4.16 -10.87
N PHE A 57 8.62 4.61 -10.33
CA PHE A 57 9.66 5.30 -11.09
C PHE A 57 10.32 4.34 -12.10
N ILE A 58 10.67 3.13 -11.67
CA ILE A 58 11.27 2.11 -12.54
C ILE A 58 10.30 1.73 -13.66
N LEU A 59 9.03 1.46 -13.35
CA LEU A 59 8.01 1.08 -14.33
C LEU A 59 7.74 2.17 -15.38
N ARG A 60 7.94 3.45 -15.03
CA ARG A 60 7.84 4.56 -15.99
C ARG A 60 9.06 4.65 -16.93
N ARG A 61 10.22 4.14 -16.50
CA ARG A 61 11.46 4.21 -17.28
C ARG A 61 11.62 3.04 -18.26
N LEU A 62 10.88 1.95 -18.06
CA LEU A 62 10.95 0.78 -18.91
C LEU A 62 10.56 1.09 -20.37
N PRO A 63 11.26 0.51 -21.36
CA PRO A 63 10.90 0.64 -22.76
C PRO A 63 9.52 0.00 -23.02
N LYS A 64 8.84 0.43 -24.08
CA LYS A 64 7.65 -0.28 -24.60
C LYS A 64 8.04 -1.74 -24.85
N PRO A 65 7.24 -2.75 -24.43
CA PRO A 65 5.83 -2.66 -24.02
C PRO A 65 5.58 -2.52 -22.51
N TYR A 66 6.62 -2.59 -21.65
CA TYR A 66 6.46 -2.73 -20.20
C TYR A 66 6.18 -1.43 -19.44
N HIS A 67 6.16 -0.29 -20.12
CA HIS A 67 5.66 0.96 -19.54
C HIS A 67 4.19 0.83 -19.07
N LEU A 68 3.83 1.57 -18.03
CA LEU A 68 2.44 1.66 -17.54
C LEU A 68 1.49 2.10 -18.67
N ARG A 69 0.70 1.14 -19.18
CA ARG A 69 -0.33 1.39 -20.19
C ARG A 69 -1.59 1.95 -19.53
N LYS A 70 -2.19 2.98 -20.13
CA LYS A 70 -3.57 3.38 -19.82
C LYS A 70 -4.51 2.33 -20.38
N ILE A 71 -5.23 1.62 -19.52
CA ILE A 71 -6.22 0.63 -19.93
C ILE A 71 -7.43 1.39 -20.49
N PRO A 72 -7.82 1.16 -21.75
CA PRO A 72 -9.00 1.82 -22.31
C PRO A 72 -10.26 1.36 -21.57
N VAL A 73 -11.20 2.29 -21.35
CA VAL A 73 -12.44 2.02 -20.60
C VAL A 73 -13.26 0.93 -21.29
N GLU A 74 -13.20 0.86 -22.62
CA GLU A 74 -13.90 -0.12 -23.45
C GLU A 74 -13.55 -1.57 -23.12
N MET A 75 -12.29 -1.83 -22.77
CA MET A 75 -11.82 -3.17 -22.43
C MET A 75 -12.12 -3.55 -20.99
N THR A 76 -12.31 -2.55 -20.11
CA THR A 76 -12.53 -2.78 -18.66
C THR A 76 -13.60 -1.85 -18.07
N PRO A 77 -14.86 -1.92 -18.53
CA PRO A 77 -15.94 -1.06 -18.01
C PRO A 77 -16.22 -1.29 -16.52
N TRP A 78 -15.94 -2.48 -15.99
CA TRP A 78 -16.09 -2.79 -14.57
C TRP A 78 -14.98 -2.17 -13.67
N LEU A 79 -13.90 -1.64 -14.25
CA LEU A 79 -12.77 -1.12 -13.48
C LEU A 79 -12.99 0.29 -12.94
N ARG A 80 -13.88 1.08 -13.57
CA ARG A 80 -14.29 2.41 -13.08
C ARG A 80 -15.79 2.41 -12.79
N SER A 81 -16.15 2.43 -11.52
CA SER A 81 -17.54 2.37 -11.02
C SER A 81 -18.44 3.55 -11.41
N GLY A 82 -17.92 4.59 -12.07
CA GLY A 82 -18.66 5.80 -12.43
C GLY A 82 -18.99 6.00 -13.92
N VAL A 83 -18.43 5.20 -14.84
CA VAL A 83 -18.60 5.40 -16.29
C VAL A 83 -18.97 4.05 -16.93
N LYS A 84 -20.24 3.90 -17.31
CA LYS A 84 -20.79 2.63 -17.84
C LYS A 84 -20.59 2.47 -19.36
N HIS A 85 -20.40 3.56 -20.08
CA HIS A 85 -20.16 3.61 -21.52
C HIS A 85 -19.51 4.96 -21.87
N LEU A 86 -18.49 4.94 -22.72
CA LEU A 86 -18.02 6.16 -23.40
C LEU A 86 -18.95 6.41 -24.61
N PRO A 87 -19.28 7.66 -24.96
CA PRO A 87 -20.02 7.95 -26.19
C PRO A 87 -19.23 7.50 -27.43
N ASP A 88 -19.92 6.99 -28.45
CA ASP A 88 -19.34 6.36 -29.65
C ASP A 88 -18.32 7.23 -30.42
N GLU A 89 -18.37 8.55 -30.21
CA GLU A 89 -17.44 9.50 -30.81
C GLU A 89 -16.00 9.35 -30.27
N GLN A 90 -15.83 8.93 -29.01
CA GLN A 90 -14.51 8.66 -28.41
C GLN A 90 -14.00 7.24 -28.69
N LEU A 91 -14.85 6.37 -29.24
CA LEU A 91 -14.51 5.02 -29.68
C LEU A 91 -13.81 5.00 -31.05
N GLN A 92 -13.88 6.10 -31.80
CA GLN A 92 -13.21 6.19 -33.09
C GLN A 92 -11.69 6.28 -32.89
N PRO A 93 -10.89 5.41 -33.52
CA PRO A 93 -9.44 5.59 -33.54
C PRO A 93 -9.13 6.96 -34.15
N PRO A 94 -8.05 7.64 -33.72
CA PRO A 94 -7.60 8.85 -34.39
C PRO A 94 -7.49 8.53 -35.88
N SER A 95 -8.25 9.26 -36.70
CA SER A 95 -8.22 9.11 -38.15
C SER A 95 -6.76 9.07 -38.57
N GLN A 96 -6.35 8.00 -39.26
CA GLN A 96 -5.01 7.91 -39.82
C GLN A 96 -4.83 9.15 -40.71
N ASN A 97 -4.12 10.17 -40.21
CA ASN A 97 -3.67 11.25 -41.06
C ASN A 97 -2.81 10.59 -42.15
N PRO A 98 -3.17 10.70 -43.44
CA PRO A 98 -2.33 10.22 -44.53
C PRO A 98 -1.20 11.22 -44.73
N GLN A 99 -0.27 11.29 -43.77
CA GLN A 99 0.93 12.12 -43.85
C GLN A 99 2.11 11.35 -43.25
N VAL A 100 2.34 10.14 -43.76
CA VAL A 100 3.70 9.63 -43.93
C VAL A 100 3.99 9.82 -45.42
N GLU A 101 4.27 11.06 -45.79
CA GLU A 101 4.78 11.38 -47.11
C GLU A 101 6.19 10.79 -47.19
N ALA A 102 6.33 9.71 -47.95
CA ALA A 102 7.61 9.08 -48.23
C ALA A 102 8.53 10.09 -48.94
N PRO A 103 9.84 10.10 -48.65
CA PRO A 103 10.76 11.05 -49.28
C PRO A 103 10.77 10.86 -50.81
N ALA A 104 10.65 11.98 -51.53
CA ALA A 104 10.73 12.03 -52.97
C ALA A 104 11.99 11.31 -53.50
N PRO A 105 11.90 10.53 -54.59
CA PRO A 105 13.08 9.89 -55.17
C PRO A 105 14.03 10.95 -55.74
N ALA A 106 15.30 10.85 -55.36
CA ALA A 106 16.38 11.67 -55.89
C ALA A 106 16.45 11.54 -57.42
N ALA A 107 16.34 12.67 -58.11
CA ALA A 107 16.57 12.77 -59.54
C ALA A 107 18.06 12.52 -59.84
N LYS A 108 18.31 11.75 -60.90
CA LYS A 108 19.64 11.48 -61.48
C LYS A 108 20.20 12.70 -62.20
#